data_AF-A0A1B7JS18-F1
#
_entry.id   AF-A0A1B7JS18-F1
#
_cell.length_a   1.000
_cell.length_b   1.000
_cell.length_c   1.000
_cell.angle_alpha   90.00
_cell.angle_beta   90.00
_cell.angle_gamma   90.00
#
_symmetry.space_group_name_H-M   'P 1'
#
loop_
_entity.id
_entity.type
_entity.pdbx_description
1 polymer ?
#
loop_
_entity_poly.entity_id
_entity_poly.type
_entity_poly.pdbx_seq_one_letter_code
_entity_poly.pdbx_strand_id
1 'polypeptide(L)'
;MFIRRCRALDMTHEEIRVLLQARSQPDADCGTVNALINEHLNHVQARIRELNMLEKQLFELHSHCNANRATRDCGILRELEQAEEPEDIVPVITAGHLAGSHSY
;
A
#
# COMPACT_ATOMS: atom_id res chain seq x y z
N MET A 1 5.89 20.05 14.97
CA MET A 1 4.59 19.38 14.74
C MET A 1 4.28 19.12 13.27
N PHE A 2 4.46 20.09 12.36
CA PHE A 2 4.14 19.93 10.93
C PHE A 2 4.70 18.65 10.27
N ILE A 3 6.03 18.47 10.27
CA ILE A 3 6.68 17.29 9.65
C ILE A 3 6.18 15.97 10.27
N ARG A 4 5.93 15.95 11.59
CA ARG A 4 5.39 14.76 12.26
C ARG A 4 3.98 14.43 11.77
N ARG A 5 3.14 15.43 11.50
CA ARG A 5 1.80 15.22 10.93
C ARG A 5 1.88 14.70 9.50
N CYS A 6 2.74 15.26 8.66
CA CYS A 6 2.93 14.76 7.29
C CYS A 6 3.40 13.30 7.27
N ARG A 7 4.35 12.94 8.15
CA ARG A 7 4.81 11.54 8.29
C ARG A 7 3.73 10.61 8.81
N ALA A 8 2.83 11.08 9.68
CA ALA A 8 1.67 10.30 10.14
C ALA A 8 0.60 10.12 9.04
N LEU A 9 0.71 10.86 7.94
CA LEU A 9 -0.08 10.68 6.73
C LEU A 9 0.74 9.96 5.64
N ASP A 10 1.82 9.27 6.02
CA ASP A 10 2.71 8.53 5.12
C ASP A 10 3.25 9.34 3.92
N MET A 11 3.38 10.66 4.07
CA MET A 11 4.00 11.49 3.05
C MET A 11 5.51 11.26 2.99
N THR A 12 6.04 11.18 1.77
CA THR A 12 7.49 11.13 1.51
C THR A 12 8.22 12.37 1.99
N HIS A 13 9.53 12.23 2.14
CA HIS A 13 10.41 13.39 2.29
C HIS A 13 10.25 14.41 1.15
N GLU A 14 9.96 13.98 -0.08
CA GLU A 14 9.80 14.90 -1.19
C GLU A 14 8.48 15.69 -1.10
N GLU A 15 7.36 15.03 -0.86
CA GLU A 15 6.08 15.70 -0.62
C GLU A 15 6.17 16.66 0.58
N ILE A 16 6.84 16.25 1.65
CA ILE A 16 7.07 17.11 2.82
C ILE A 16 7.88 18.35 2.45
N ARG A 17 8.90 18.25 1.58
CA ARG A 17 9.68 19.42 1.12
C ARG A 17 8.79 20.39 0.35
N VAL A 18 7.94 19.91 -0.56
CA VAL A 18 7.00 20.75 -1.31
C VAL A 18 6.05 21.48 -0.35
N LEU A 19 5.49 20.78 0.63
CA LEU A 19 4.61 21.39 1.64
C LEU A 19 5.34 22.39 2.55
N LEU A 20 6.61 22.15 2.88
CA LEU A 20 7.43 23.10 3.63
C LEU A 20 7.73 24.36 2.81
N GLN A 21 8.00 24.21 1.51
CA GLN A 21 8.23 25.33 0.58
C GLN A 21 6.97 26.19 0.44
N ALA A 22 5.81 25.57 0.20
CA ALA A 22 4.54 26.29 0.13
C ALA A 22 4.24 27.06 1.43
N ARG A 23 4.51 26.44 2.58
CA ARG A 23 4.33 27.09 3.89
C ARG A 23 5.26 28.28 4.11
N SER A 24 6.42 28.32 3.45
CA SER A 24 7.33 29.49 3.50
C SER A 24 6.86 30.66 2.63
N GLN A 25 5.80 30.47 1.83
CA GLN A 25 5.23 31.44 0.91
C GLN A 25 3.72 31.60 1.19
N PRO A 26 3.33 32.18 2.34
CA PRO A 26 1.93 32.23 2.78
C PRO A 26 0.99 33.02 1.85
N ASP A 27 1.54 33.95 1.07
CA ASP A 27 0.78 34.78 0.12
C ASP A 27 0.70 34.14 -1.29
N ALA A 28 1.35 32.99 -1.51
CA ALA A 28 1.29 32.27 -2.77
C ALA A 28 0.00 31.45 -2.89
N ASP A 29 -0.37 31.13 -4.13
CA ASP A 29 -1.52 30.27 -4.42
C ASP A 29 -1.32 28.84 -3.87
N CYS A 30 -2.40 28.26 -3.33
CA CYS A 30 -2.36 26.92 -2.72
C CYS A 30 -2.52 25.77 -3.74
N GLY A 31 -2.56 26.06 -5.05
CA GLY A 31 -2.75 25.07 -6.11
C GLY A 31 -1.74 23.92 -6.07
N THR A 32 -0.46 24.21 -5.84
CA THR A 32 0.59 23.17 -5.70
C THR A 32 0.33 22.24 -4.52
N VAL A 33 -0.17 22.77 -3.40
CA VAL A 33 -0.54 21.96 -2.23
C VAL A 33 -1.73 21.07 -2.57
N ASN A 34 -2.77 21.62 -3.21
CA ASN A 34 -3.95 20.85 -3.61
C ASN A 34 -3.60 19.73 -4.59
N ALA A 35 -2.75 20.00 -5.58
CA ALA A 35 -2.29 19.01 -6.55
C ALA A 35 -1.56 17.86 -5.86
N LEU A 36 -0.62 18.16 -4.96
CA LEU A 36 0.13 17.17 -4.19
C LEU A 36 -0.81 16.30 -3.33
N ILE A 37 -1.77 16.91 -2.62
CA ILE A 37 -2.72 16.15 -1.80
C ILE A 37 -3.60 15.24 -2.66
N ASN A 38 -4.05 15.72 -3.83
CA ASN A 38 -4.85 14.91 -4.75
C ASN A 38 -4.05 13.71 -5.31
N GLU A 39 -2.78 13.93 -5.69
CA GLU A 39 -1.90 12.86 -6.14
C GLU A 39 -1.67 11.83 -5.04
N HIS A 40 -1.40 12.28 -3.81
CA HIS A 40 -1.23 11.40 -2.66
C HIS A 40 -2.50 10.59 -2.36
N LEU A 41 -3.69 11.21 -2.44
CA LEU A 41 -4.97 10.50 -2.31
C LEU A 41 -5.14 9.41 -3.36
N ASN A 42 -4.75 9.68 -4.62
CA ASN A 42 -4.80 8.67 -5.68
C ASN A 42 -3.89 7.48 -5.38
N HIS A 43 -2.68 7.72 -4.86
CA HIS A 43 -1.77 6.66 -4.43
C HIS A 43 -2.35 5.83 -3.28
N VAL A 44 -2.89 6.47 -2.24
CA VAL A 44 -3.54 5.78 -1.12
C VAL A 44 -4.69 4.90 -1.61
N GLN A 45 -5.54 5.43 -2.48
CA GLN A 45 -6.66 4.68 -3.04
C GLN A 45 -6.22 3.50 -3.90
N ALA A 46 -5.13 3.63 -4.67
CA ALA A 46 -4.55 2.52 -5.42
C ALA A 46 -4.07 1.41 -4.49
N ARG A 47 -3.35 1.78 -3.43
CA ARG A 47 -2.85 0.83 -2.45
C ARG A 47 -3.98 0.11 -1.70
N ILE A 48 -5.06 0.81 -1.36
CA ILE A 48 -6.25 0.18 -0.76
C ILE A 48 -6.85 -0.86 -1.69
N ARG A 49 -6.96 -0.58 -3.00
CA ARG A 49 -7.48 -1.57 -3.97
C ARG A 49 -6.59 -2.81 -4.06
N GLU A 50 -5.27 -2.63 -4.10
CA GLU A 50 -4.31 -3.74 -4.09
C GLU A 50 -4.41 -4.57 -2.81
N LEU A 51 -4.46 -3.91 -1.64
CA LEU A 51 -4.57 -4.58 -0.35
C LEU A 51 -5.90 -5.32 -0.20
N ASN A 52 -7.01 -4.76 -0.68
CA ASN A 52 -8.30 -5.44 -0.70
C ASN A 52 -8.29 -6.66 -1.64
N MET A 53 -7.53 -6.61 -2.74
CA MET A 53 -7.37 -7.78 -3.62
C MET A 53 -6.55 -8.87 -2.92
N LEU A 54 -5.44 -8.49 -2.29
CA LEU A 54 -4.60 -9.40 -1.51
C LEU A 54 -5.38 -10.03 -0.35
N GLU A 55 -6.19 -9.24 0.38
CA GLU A 55 -7.04 -9.72 1.46
C GLU A 55 -7.99 -10.82 0.98
N LYS A 56 -8.62 -10.63 -0.19
CA LYS A 56 -9.50 -11.65 -0.79
C LYS A 56 -8.75 -12.94 -1.11
N GLN A 57 -7.58 -12.82 -1.73
CA GLN A 57 -6.74 -13.98 -2.05
C GLN A 57 -6.32 -14.73 -0.78
N LEU A 58 -5.94 -14.01 0.29
CA LEU A 58 -5.59 -14.62 1.57
C LEU A 58 -6.80 -15.27 2.26
N PHE A 59 -7.99 -14.68 2.15
CA PHE A 59 -9.22 -15.26 2.69
C PHE A 59 -9.58 -16.56 1.96
N GLU A 60 -9.50 -16.56 0.63
CA GLU A 60 -9.70 -17.75 -0.20
C GLU A 60 -8.69 -18.84 0.16
N LEU A 61 -7.40 -18.49 0.22
CA LEU A 61 -6.35 -19.41 0.63
C LEU A 61 -6.62 -20.02 2.01
N HIS A 62 -6.98 -19.19 3.00
CA HIS A 62 -7.29 -19.64 4.35
C HIS A 62 -8.49 -20.61 4.38
N SER A 63 -9.47 -20.42 3.49
CA SER A 63 -10.66 -21.29 3.42
C SER A 63 -10.33 -22.75 3.05
N HIS A 64 -9.15 -23.02 2.50
CA HIS A 64 -8.69 -24.37 2.18
C HIS A 64 -8.27 -25.18 3.42
N CYS A 65 -8.13 -24.57 4.60
CA CYS A 65 -7.78 -25.27 5.83
C CYS A 65 -8.75 -24.94 6.97
N ASN A 66 -9.72 -25.82 7.19
CA ASN A 66 -10.79 -25.62 8.18
C ASN A 66 -10.54 -26.29 9.54
N ALA A 67 -9.37 -26.91 9.74
CA ALA A 67 -9.02 -27.57 11.00
C ALA A 67 -7.50 -27.69 11.15
N ASN A 68 -7.03 -27.64 12.39
CA ASN A 68 -5.63 -27.88 12.73
C ASN A 68 -5.30 -29.38 12.54
N ARG A 69 -4.82 -29.74 11.35
CA ARG A 69 -4.39 -31.09 10.98
C ARG A 69 -2.87 -31.18 10.89
N ALA A 70 -2.34 -32.37 10.70
CA ALA A 70 -0.93 -32.54 10.38
C ALA A 70 -0.59 -31.76 9.09
N THR A 71 0.62 -31.22 9.00
CA THR A 71 1.07 -30.38 7.88
C THR A 71 0.90 -31.06 6.51
N ARG A 72 1.09 -32.39 6.44
CA ARG A 72 0.84 -33.22 5.25
C ARG A 72 -0.60 -33.19 4.73
N ASP A 73 -1.55 -32.81 5.59
CA ASP A 73 -2.98 -32.72 5.29
C ASP A 73 -3.44 -31.25 5.23
N CYS A 74 -2.51 -30.28 5.23
CA CYS A 74 -2.81 -28.85 5.21
C CYS A 74 -3.24 -28.42 3.81
N GLY A 75 -4.53 -28.04 3.67
CA GLY A 75 -5.05 -27.58 2.39
C GLY A 75 -4.43 -26.29 1.89
N ILE A 76 -3.99 -25.39 2.78
CA ILE A 76 -3.25 -24.16 2.40
C ILE A 76 -1.92 -24.50 1.72
N LEU A 77 -1.12 -25.40 2.32
CA LEU A 77 0.18 -25.76 1.74
C LEU A 77 0.01 -26.47 0.41
N ARG A 78 -0.98 -27.37 0.31
CA ARG A 78 -1.31 -28.02 -0.95
C ARG A 78 -1.71 -27.01 -2.03
N GLU A 79 -2.53 -26.01 -1.70
CA GLU A 79 -2.92 -24.96 -2.66
C GLU A 79 -1.71 -24.15 -3.13
N LEU A 80 -0.82 -23.74 -2.22
CA LEU A 80 0.40 -23.00 -2.55
C LEU A 80 1.38 -23.81 -3.42
N GLU A 81 1.40 -25.13 -3.28
CA GLU A 81 2.20 -26.03 -4.12
C GLU A 81 1.56 -26.32 -5.49
N GLN A 82 0.23 -26.15 -5.60
CA GLN A 82 -0.56 -26.41 -6.81
C GLN A 82 -0.80 -25.18 -7.68
N ALA A 83 -0.68 -23.97 -7.11
CA ALA A 83 -0.72 -22.73 -7.85
C ALA A 83 0.49 -22.66 -8.81
N GLU A 84 0.33 -23.20 -10.03
CA GLU A 84 1.21 -22.88 -11.15
C GLU A 84 1.19 -21.35 -11.36
N GLU A 85 2.36 -20.80 -11.70
CA GLU A 85 2.67 -19.38 -11.64
C GLU A 85 1.49 -18.49 -12.09
N PRO A 86 1.08 -17.47 -11.30
CA PRO A 86 0.03 -16.57 -11.73
C PRO A 86 0.48 -15.89 -13.03
N GLU A 87 -0.17 -16.21 -14.15
CA GLU A 87 0.10 -15.62 -15.47
C GLU A 87 -0.18 -14.11 -15.55
N ASP A 88 -0.60 -13.46 -14.44
CA ASP A 88 -0.83 -12.02 -14.36
C ASP A 88 -0.23 -11.40 -13.08
N ILE A 89 1.06 -11.63 -12.80
CA ILE A 89 1.82 -10.67 -11.98
C ILE A 89 2.28 -9.54 -12.91
N VAL A 90 1.36 -8.68 -13.35
CA VAL A 90 1.78 -7.40 -13.93
C VAL A 90 2.52 -6.66 -12.82
N PRO A 91 3.82 -6.34 -12.97
CA PRO A 91 4.49 -5.52 -11.98
C PRO A 91 3.90 -4.13 -12.15
N VAL A 92 2.88 -3.82 -11.35
CA VAL A 92 2.48 -2.43 -11.12
C VAL A 92 3.61 -1.83 -10.31
N ILE A 93 4.68 -1.44 -11.00
CA ILE A 93 5.57 -0.39 -10.54
C ILE A 93 4.77 0.91 -10.66
N THR A 94 3.73 1.06 -9.83
CA THR A 94 3.48 2.40 -9.32
C THR A 94 4.63 2.63 -8.36
N ALA A 95 5.39 3.70 -8.57
CA ALA A 95 6.22 4.26 -7.53
C ALA A 95 5.31 4.82 -6.42
N GLY A 96 4.46 3.97 -5.85
CA GLY A 96 3.72 4.22 -4.63
C GLY A 96 4.74 4.20 -3.52
N HIS A 97 5.26 5.38 -3.20
CA HIS A 97 6.24 5.58 -2.14
C HIS A 97 5.72 5.19 -0.74
N LEU A 98 4.43 4.87 -0.64
CA LEU A 98 3.75 4.18 0.45
C LEU A 98 4.20 2.71 0.54
N ALA A 99 5.50 2.46 0.47
CA ALA A 99 6.06 1.14 0.71
C ALA A 99 5.77 0.79 2.17
N GLY A 100 5.02 -0.31 2.36
CA GLY A 100 4.54 -0.77 3.65
C GLY A 100 5.64 -0.83 4.70
N SER A 101 5.37 -0.23 5.83
CA SER A 101 6.18 -0.23 7.03
C SER A 101 6.18 -1.62 7.70
N HIS A 102 6.83 -2.59 7.06
CA HIS A 102 7.34 -3.77 7.75
C HIS A 102 8.71 -3.43 8.32
N SER A 103 8.74 -2.96 9.57
CA SER A 103 9.95 -3.04 10.40
C SER A 103 9.79 -4.27 11.31
N TYR A 104 10.77 -5.17 11.21
CA TYR A 104 11.00 -6.31 12.09
C TYR A 104 11.21 -5.89 13.54
#